data_AF-A0A127K6A9-F1
#
_entry.id   AF-A0A127K6A9-F1
#
_cell.length_a   1.000
_cell.length_b   1.000
_cell.length_c   1.000
_cell.angle_alpha   90.00
_cell.angle_beta   90.00
_cell.angle_gamma   90.00
#
_symmetry.space_group_name_H-M   'P 1'
#
loop_
_entity.id
_entity.type
_entity.pdbx_description
1 polymer ?
#
loop_
_entity_poly.entity_id
_entity_poly.type
_entity_poly.pdbx_seq_one_letter_code
_entity_poly.pdbx_strand_id
1 'polypeptide(L)'
;MACLIQRWTTAKGAFIDYPAKPGANLCTPLAYHHKALFLGALALRFCADDGLAAQTRRLFDWLVHCWDSAGYAGGFGRSTHALFGDGCLIATLLLLDIDESGPIDAIAQRLLKQRRPDGFLWLDPWGPTEGAAHWDDYMHLSVYNAWAAAMIQAARAIRAGYPLAPQMQHLAWNANRPGLFHDEEAGLASWRDEAGNVVLLSTTGQPPQAPASCTADLRYSGGRIYHLRVGSSPAVMTPSYRGPLSQLQSTPDLADPTPLLREGTRLCVIDRYPDPALEATASGFTLRLHGQAHLVAPSPPASLRGRIVAAIDWRFLGGRLGRGANLKRTPLPGHDATRTLQLDASPQGFTVTEELALLPFSHARCVHPASEQFSEPAGAPPGNTAPYVYRRCRRYSLATGTASSAPA
;
A
#
# COMPACT_ATOMS: atom_id res chain seq x y z
N MET A 1 -20.29 17.10 9.15
CA MET A 1 -19.05 16.58 8.51
C MET A 1 -18.33 15.57 9.39
N ALA A 2 -18.18 15.80 10.70
CA ALA A 2 -17.54 14.88 11.65
C ALA A 2 -18.05 13.42 11.58
N CYS A 3 -19.38 13.20 11.63
CA CYS A 3 -19.98 11.86 11.53
C CYS A 3 -19.66 11.14 10.20
N LEU A 4 -19.52 11.90 9.09
CA LEU A 4 -19.09 11.32 7.82
C LEU A 4 -17.64 10.85 7.90
N ILE A 5 -16.71 11.68 8.37
CA ILE A 5 -15.29 11.28 8.52
C ILE A 5 -15.15 10.09 9.46
N GLN A 6 -15.85 10.11 10.61
CA GLN A 6 -15.83 9.02 11.58
C GLN A 6 -16.25 7.68 10.94
N ARG A 7 -17.27 7.69 10.07
CA ARG A 7 -17.74 6.49 9.35
C ARG A 7 -16.68 5.87 8.43
N TRP A 8 -15.72 6.68 7.98
CA TRP A 8 -14.66 6.29 7.06
C TRP A 8 -13.30 6.28 7.73
N THR A 9 -13.23 6.17 9.06
CA THR A 9 -11.96 6.03 9.78
C THR A 9 -11.96 4.81 10.67
N THR A 10 -10.80 4.16 10.79
CA THR A 10 -10.56 3.09 11.77
C THR A 10 -10.61 3.63 13.18
N ALA A 11 -10.63 2.77 14.21
CA ALA A 11 -10.51 3.22 15.61
C ALA A 11 -9.18 3.94 15.90
N LYS A 12 -8.10 3.63 15.17
CA LYS A 12 -6.78 4.27 15.29
C LYS A 12 -6.63 5.53 14.42
N GLY A 13 -7.55 5.79 13.50
CA GLY A 13 -7.61 7.05 12.74
C GLY A 13 -7.20 6.97 11.27
N ALA A 14 -6.94 5.78 10.72
CA ALA A 14 -6.71 5.65 9.28
C ALA A 14 -7.99 5.91 8.49
N PHE A 15 -7.91 6.59 7.34
CA PHE A 15 -9.02 6.72 6.41
C PHE A 15 -9.24 5.46 5.57
N ILE A 16 -10.47 4.96 5.51
CA ILE A 16 -10.87 3.82 4.70
C ILE A 16 -11.53 4.35 3.42
N ASP A 17 -10.98 4.03 2.25
CA ASP A 17 -11.49 4.55 0.97
C ASP A 17 -12.73 3.80 0.45
N TYR A 18 -12.78 2.48 0.58
CA TYR A 18 -13.92 1.68 0.09
C TYR A 18 -13.90 0.23 0.59
N PRO A 19 -15.05 -0.38 0.93
CA PRO A 19 -16.39 0.22 1.11
C PRO A 19 -16.61 0.98 2.43
N ALA A 20 -17.71 1.74 2.50
CA ALA A 20 -18.16 2.41 3.72
C ALA A 20 -18.57 1.39 4.79
N LYS A 21 -17.97 1.44 6.00
CA LYS A 21 -18.16 0.45 7.07
C LYS A 21 -17.78 -0.97 6.63
N PRO A 22 -16.50 -1.24 6.40
CA PRO A 22 -16.09 -2.46 5.71
C PRO A 22 -16.21 -3.76 6.50
N GLY A 23 -16.49 -3.69 7.80
CA GLY A 23 -16.16 -4.82 8.67
C GLY A 23 -14.63 -4.91 8.81
N ALA A 24 -14.09 -6.12 8.84
CA ALA A 24 -12.64 -6.34 8.91
C ALA A 24 -12.00 -6.41 7.51
N ASN A 25 -10.67 -6.28 7.46
CA ASN A 25 -9.78 -6.74 6.38
C ASN A 25 -9.70 -5.89 5.12
N LEU A 26 -9.39 -4.60 5.26
CA LEU A 26 -9.09 -3.72 4.13
C LEU A 26 -7.84 -2.88 4.36
N CYS A 27 -7.21 -2.46 3.28
CA CYS A 27 -6.01 -1.63 3.34
C CYS A 27 -6.27 -0.20 2.88
N THR A 28 -5.85 0.75 3.71
CA THR A 28 -5.97 2.20 3.45
C THR A 28 -5.03 2.66 2.34
N PRO A 29 -5.54 3.16 1.19
CA PRO A 29 -4.67 3.79 0.21
C PRO A 29 -4.17 5.16 0.74
N LEU A 30 -2.86 5.34 0.87
CA LEU A 30 -2.29 6.48 1.62
C LEU A 30 -2.57 7.84 0.96
N ALA A 31 -2.60 7.91 -0.38
CA ALA A 31 -2.96 9.15 -1.07
C ALA A 31 -4.40 9.61 -0.75
N TYR A 32 -5.31 8.68 -0.46
CA TYR A 32 -6.68 9.00 -0.06
C TYR A 32 -6.78 9.39 1.41
N HIS A 33 -5.91 8.84 2.27
CA HIS A 33 -5.73 9.35 3.62
C HIS A 33 -5.34 10.84 3.60
N HIS A 34 -4.34 11.22 2.80
CA HIS A 34 -3.94 12.63 2.66
C HIS A 34 -5.10 13.51 2.16
N LYS A 35 -5.91 13.00 1.22
CA LYS A 35 -7.09 13.72 0.73
C LYS A 35 -8.15 13.91 1.82
N ALA A 36 -8.44 12.88 2.62
CA ALA A 36 -9.40 12.99 3.71
C ALA A 36 -8.94 13.99 4.77
N LEU A 37 -7.67 13.93 5.15
CA LEU A 37 -7.05 14.86 6.07
C LEU A 37 -7.05 16.30 5.53
N PHE A 38 -6.74 16.49 4.25
CA PHE A 38 -6.84 17.79 3.57
C PHE A 38 -8.24 18.39 3.69
N LEU A 39 -9.29 17.60 3.43
CA LEU A 39 -10.68 18.07 3.52
C LEU A 39 -11.05 18.47 4.95
N GLY A 40 -10.59 17.72 5.95
CA GLY A 40 -10.77 18.06 7.36
C GLY A 40 -10.08 19.38 7.72
N ALA A 41 -8.80 19.52 7.38
CA ALA A 41 -8.01 20.73 7.62
C ALA A 41 -8.59 21.97 6.93
N LEU A 42 -9.04 21.81 5.67
CA LEU A 42 -9.68 22.88 4.90
C LEU A 42 -10.97 23.34 5.58
N ALA A 43 -11.86 22.40 5.95
CA ALA A 43 -13.11 22.75 6.58
C ALA A 43 -12.91 23.46 7.94
N LEU A 44 -11.88 23.10 8.69
CA LEU A 44 -11.55 23.73 9.98
C LEU A 44 -10.99 25.16 9.87
N ARG A 45 -10.70 25.64 8.66
CA ARG A 45 -10.44 27.07 8.41
C ARG A 45 -11.73 27.89 8.29
N PHE A 46 -12.85 27.24 7.94
CA PHE A 46 -14.14 27.91 7.74
C PHE A 46 -15.15 27.63 8.85
N CYS A 47 -14.93 26.60 9.67
CA CYS A 47 -15.81 26.27 10.78
C CYS A 47 -15.02 25.77 11.99
N ALA A 48 -15.38 26.25 13.19
CA ALA A 48 -14.88 25.73 14.46
C ALA A 48 -15.87 24.68 14.99
N ASP A 49 -15.66 23.42 14.59
CA ASP A 49 -16.48 22.28 15.01
C ASP A 49 -15.59 21.28 15.77
N ASP A 50 -15.86 21.08 17.07
CA ASP A 50 -15.06 20.23 17.95
C ASP A 50 -14.99 18.78 17.46
N GLY A 51 -16.11 18.26 16.94
CA GLY A 51 -16.18 16.90 16.42
C GLY A 51 -15.28 16.72 15.19
N LEU A 52 -15.29 17.69 14.28
CA LEU A 52 -14.44 17.71 13.09
C LEU A 52 -12.98 17.89 13.46
N ALA A 53 -12.66 18.75 14.43
CA ALA A 53 -11.31 18.92 14.95
C ALA A 53 -10.77 17.60 15.53
N ALA A 54 -11.56 16.94 16.39
CA ALA A 54 -11.18 15.65 16.96
C ALA A 54 -10.94 14.58 15.87
N GLN A 55 -11.78 14.50 14.85
CA GLN A 55 -11.59 13.54 13.75
C GLN A 55 -10.38 13.87 12.87
N THR A 56 -10.16 15.15 12.58
CA THR A 56 -9.00 15.62 11.79
C THR A 56 -7.70 15.38 12.55
N ARG A 57 -7.70 15.60 13.87
CA ARG A 57 -6.58 15.29 14.75
C ARG A 57 -6.23 13.80 14.71
N ARG A 58 -7.23 12.90 14.75
CA ARG A 58 -7.02 11.44 14.65
C ARG A 58 -6.39 11.04 13.31
N LEU A 59 -6.88 11.60 12.20
CA LEU A 59 -6.26 11.40 10.88
C LEU A 59 -4.79 11.86 10.89
N PHE A 60 -4.52 13.06 11.42
CA PHE A 60 -3.17 13.61 11.51
C PHE A 60 -2.24 12.76 12.36
N ASP A 61 -2.68 12.38 13.57
CA ASP A 61 -1.90 11.56 14.48
C ASP A 61 -1.63 10.16 13.89
N TRP A 62 -2.54 9.62 13.07
CA TRP A 62 -2.31 8.37 12.37
C TRP A 62 -1.23 8.51 11.27
N LEU A 63 -1.30 9.59 10.48
CA LEU A 63 -0.38 9.85 9.38
C LEU A 63 1.09 9.84 9.82
N VAL A 64 1.40 10.31 11.03
CA VAL A 64 2.79 10.37 11.52
C VAL A 64 3.46 8.99 11.57
N HIS A 65 2.67 7.90 11.67
CA HIS A 65 3.19 6.53 11.64
C HIS A 65 3.66 6.11 10.24
N CYS A 66 3.11 6.71 9.18
CA CYS A 66 3.51 6.47 7.79
C CYS A 66 4.59 7.43 7.28
N TRP A 67 5.05 8.39 8.10
CA TRP A 67 6.01 9.42 7.69
C TRP A 67 7.46 8.94 7.69
N ASP A 68 8.18 9.14 6.61
CA ASP A 68 9.62 9.05 6.54
C ASP A 68 10.22 10.48 6.46
N SER A 69 11.16 10.79 7.36
CA SER A 69 11.93 12.04 7.38
C SER A 69 12.68 12.37 6.08
N ALA A 70 12.87 11.42 5.17
CA ALA A 70 13.38 11.67 3.81
C ALA A 70 12.32 12.28 2.86
N GLY A 71 11.13 12.66 3.37
CA GLY A 71 10.10 13.34 2.60
C GLY A 71 9.06 12.41 1.97
N TYR A 72 8.85 11.24 2.55
CA TYR A 72 7.89 10.24 2.07
C TYR A 72 6.77 10.01 3.09
N ALA A 73 5.52 9.93 2.65
CA ALA A 73 4.39 9.64 3.54
C ALA A 73 3.28 8.81 2.86
N GLY A 74 3.44 8.54 1.56
CA GLY A 74 2.53 7.74 0.75
C GLY A 74 3.04 6.31 0.57
N GLY A 75 2.69 5.69 -0.54
CA GLY A 75 3.41 4.48 -0.99
C GLY A 75 2.56 3.22 -1.13
N PHE A 76 1.34 3.21 -0.58
CA PHE A 76 0.50 2.03 -0.58
C PHE A 76 -0.86 2.28 -1.24
N GLY A 77 -1.33 1.27 -1.99
CA GLY A 77 -2.58 1.30 -2.75
C GLY A 77 -2.37 1.80 -4.18
N ARG A 78 -3.30 2.61 -4.70
CA ARG A 78 -3.33 3.01 -6.12
C ARG A 78 -2.05 3.69 -6.62
N SER A 79 -1.28 4.28 -5.74
CA SER A 79 -0.09 4.99 -6.16
C SER A 79 0.98 5.02 -5.08
N THR A 80 2.22 4.98 -5.54
CA THR A 80 3.39 4.92 -4.67
C THR A 80 4.01 6.31 -4.60
N HIS A 81 3.79 7.03 -3.49
CA HIS A 81 4.28 8.42 -3.28
C HIS A 81 3.94 9.38 -4.42
N ALA A 82 2.66 9.37 -4.81
CA ALA A 82 2.20 10.19 -5.91
C ALA A 82 2.20 11.68 -5.60
N LEU A 83 2.55 12.48 -6.61
CA LEU A 83 2.42 13.94 -6.58
C LEU A 83 1.02 14.41 -6.19
N PHE A 84 -0.02 13.65 -6.57
CA PHE A 84 -1.39 13.89 -6.07
C PHE A 84 -1.48 13.78 -4.54
N GLY A 85 -0.98 12.69 -3.96
CA GLY A 85 -0.98 12.51 -2.51
C GLY A 85 -0.08 13.54 -1.81
N ASP A 86 1.05 13.89 -2.41
CA ASP A 86 2.01 14.84 -1.84
C ASP A 86 1.47 16.26 -1.85
N GLY A 87 0.80 16.69 -2.93
CA GLY A 87 0.15 17.99 -2.99
C GLY A 87 -0.97 18.11 -1.94
N CYS A 88 -1.76 17.05 -1.73
CA CYS A 88 -2.74 16.98 -0.64
C CYS A 88 -2.06 17.16 0.73
N LEU A 89 -0.94 16.47 0.94
CA LEU A 89 -0.24 16.51 2.22
C LEU A 89 0.39 17.88 2.49
N ILE A 90 1.14 18.45 1.54
CA ILE A 90 1.73 19.79 1.70
C ILE A 90 0.62 20.82 1.98
N ALA A 91 -0.46 20.81 1.20
CA ALA A 91 -1.59 21.70 1.39
C ALA A 91 -2.22 21.53 2.79
N THR A 92 -2.36 20.29 3.26
CA THR A 92 -2.84 19.99 4.61
C THR A 92 -1.95 20.58 5.68
N LEU A 93 -0.63 20.35 5.60
CA LEU A 93 0.33 20.81 6.61
C LEU A 93 0.32 22.34 6.72
N LEU A 94 0.23 23.04 5.58
CA LEU A 94 0.03 24.48 5.54
C LEU A 94 -1.29 24.89 6.21
N LEU A 95 -2.40 24.20 5.89
CA LEU A 95 -3.72 24.47 6.48
C LEU A 95 -3.78 24.13 7.98
N LEU A 96 -2.87 23.34 8.52
CA LEU A 96 -2.77 23.02 9.95
C LEU A 96 -1.72 23.86 10.68
N ASP A 97 -1.14 24.87 10.02
CA ASP A 97 -0.07 25.72 10.57
C ASP A 97 1.17 24.92 11.04
N ILE A 98 1.43 23.77 10.41
CA ILE A 98 2.69 23.03 10.62
C ILE A 98 3.84 23.83 10.00
N ASP A 99 4.97 23.88 10.73
CA ASP A 99 6.16 24.60 10.29
C ASP A 99 6.66 24.10 8.92
N GLU A 100 6.96 25.06 8.04
CA GLU A 100 7.50 24.80 6.71
C GLU A 100 8.92 24.21 6.78
N SER A 101 9.68 24.51 7.84
CA SER A 101 11.04 24.00 8.04
C SER A 101 11.13 22.49 8.37
N GLY A 102 9.99 21.84 8.63
CA GLY A 102 9.92 20.42 8.99
C GLY A 102 9.46 19.51 7.83
N PRO A 103 8.30 18.84 7.95
CA PRO A 103 7.85 17.86 6.96
C PRO A 103 7.60 18.47 5.57
N ILE A 104 7.21 19.75 5.49
CA ILE A 104 6.97 20.43 4.21
C ILE A 104 8.28 20.55 3.41
N ASP A 105 9.35 21.06 4.03
CA ASP A 105 10.66 21.16 3.37
C ASP A 105 11.17 19.78 2.97
N ALA A 106 11.09 18.77 3.83
CA ALA A 106 11.51 17.41 3.49
C ALA A 106 10.81 16.87 2.23
N ILE A 107 9.49 17.05 2.11
CA ILE A 107 8.73 16.68 0.90
C ILE A 107 9.18 17.53 -0.29
N ALA A 108 9.35 18.84 -0.12
CA ALA A 108 9.77 19.75 -1.19
C ALA A 108 11.16 19.38 -1.73
N GLN A 109 12.14 19.09 -0.86
CA GLN A 109 13.48 18.65 -1.24
C GLN A 109 13.45 17.35 -2.04
N ARG A 110 12.60 16.39 -1.66
CA ARG A 110 12.39 15.17 -2.47
C ARG A 110 11.78 15.52 -3.83
N LEU A 111 10.73 16.32 -3.87
CA LEU A 111 10.06 16.71 -5.12
C LEU A 111 10.99 17.46 -6.08
N LEU A 112 11.91 18.30 -5.58
CA LEU A 112 12.90 18.97 -6.41
C LEU A 112 13.83 17.98 -7.13
N LYS A 113 14.14 16.83 -6.52
CA LYS A 113 14.91 15.75 -7.16
C LYS A 113 14.13 15.05 -8.27
N GLN A 114 12.81 15.17 -8.27
CA GLN A 114 11.90 14.64 -9.30
C GLN A 114 11.67 15.61 -10.46
N ARG A 115 12.40 16.73 -10.53
CA ARG A 115 12.25 17.71 -11.59
C ARG A 115 12.69 17.15 -12.95
N ARG A 116 11.84 17.34 -13.94
CA ARG A 116 12.06 17.01 -15.35
C ARG A 116 12.77 18.16 -16.08
N PRO A 117 13.42 17.87 -17.23
CA PRO A 117 14.01 18.90 -18.09
C PRO A 117 13.02 19.95 -18.60
N ASP A 118 11.74 19.58 -18.79
CA ASP A 118 10.67 20.49 -19.23
C ASP A 118 10.07 21.35 -18.10
N GLY A 119 10.63 21.25 -16.89
CA GLY A 119 10.21 22.05 -15.73
C GLY A 119 9.07 21.45 -14.91
N PHE A 120 8.42 20.38 -15.38
CA PHE A 120 7.44 19.63 -14.58
C PHE A 120 8.12 18.70 -13.58
N LEU A 121 7.34 18.15 -12.64
CA LEU A 121 7.76 17.07 -11.76
C LEU A 121 7.31 15.72 -12.32
N TRP A 122 8.13 14.69 -12.14
CA TRP A 122 7.67 13.30 -12.22
C TRP A 122 6.62 13.04 -11.15
N LEU A 123 5.66 12.17 -11.47
CA LEU A 123 4.52 11.93 -10.57
C LEU A 123 4.88 11.03 -9.40
N ASP A 124 5.94 10.24 -9.47
CA ASP A 124 6.51 9.45 -8.37
C ASP A 124 8.03 9.71 -8.26
N PRO A 125 8.67 9.17 -7.21
CA PRO A 125 10.12 9.25 -7.04
C PRO A 125 10.94 8.42 -8.04
N TRP A 126 10.35 7.50 -8.81
CA TRP A 126 11.10 6.70 -9.79
C TRP A 126 11.32 7.45 -11.11
N GLY A 127 10.40 8.32 -11.48
CA GLY A 127 10.51 9.06 -12.73
C GLY A 127 10.47 8.11 -13.94
N PRO A 128 11.32 8.30 -14.96
CA PRO A 128 11.20 7.56 -16.21
C PRO A 128 11.74 6.13 -16.14
N THR A 129 12.47 5.77 -15.08
CA THR A 129 13.30 4.56 -15.03
C THR A 129 12.52 3.27 -14.81
N GLU A 130 11.29 3.32 -14.27
CA GLU A 130 10.48 2.12 -14.00
C GLU A 130 9.15 2.01 -14.77
N GLY A 131 8.93 2.88 -15.77
CA GLY A 131 7.80 2.75 -16.70
C GLY A 131 6.41 2.78 -16.04
N ALA A 132 5.36 2.55 -16.84
CA ALA A 132 3.95 2.67 -16.43
C ALA A 132 3.45 1.62 -15.41
N ALA A 133 4.33 0.75 -14.88
CA ALA A 133 3.98 -0.43 -14.09
C ALA A 133 3.31 -0.12 -12.72
N HIS A 134 3.43 1.13 -12.25
CA HIS A 134 3.09 1.51 -10.87
C HIS A 134 1.87 2.43 -10.78
N TRP A 135 1.20 2.68 -11.91
CA TRP A 135 0.19 3.73 -12.04
C TRP A 135 -1.08 3.30 -12.76
N ASP A 136 -2.07 4.18 -12.68
CA ASP A 136 -3.19 4.17 -13.60
C ASP A 136 -2.76 4.82 -14.93
N ASP A 137 -3.21 4.28 -16.06
CA ASP A 137 -2.68 4.59 -17.40
C ASP A 137 -2.84 6.08 -17.79
N TYR A 138 -3.72 6.81 -17.11
CA TYR A 138 -3.98 8.24 -17.33
C TYR A 138 -3.02 9.18 -16.57
N MET A 139 -2.11 8.64 -15.74
CA MET A 139 -1.20 9.39 -14.88
C MET A 139 0.06 9.90 -15.61
N HIS A 140 -0.03 10.28 -16.89
CA HIS A 140 1.09 10.83 -17.67
C HIS A 140 0.93 12.33 -17.97
N LEU A 141 -0.09 12.98 -17.39
CA LEU A 141 -0.52 14.33 -17.75
C LEU A 141 0.06 15.42 -16.83
N SER A 142 0.37 16.58 -17.42
CA SER A 142 0.72 17.83 -16.72
C SER A 142 -0.37 18.28 -15.71
N VAL A 143 -1.58 17.75 -15.82
CA VAL A 143 -2.73 18.00 -14.93
C VAL A 143 -2.37 17.79 -13.46
N TYR A 144 -1.58 16.77 -13.11
CA TYR A 144 -1.22 16.54 -11.70
C TYR A 144 -0.23 17.56 -11.15
N ASN A 145 0.65 18.09 -12.00
CA ASN A 145 1.52 19.20 -11.63
C ASN A 145 0.70 20.47 -11.41
N ALA A 146 -0.20 20.80 -12.34
CA ALA A 146 -1.10 21.95 -12.21
C ALA A 146 -2.01 21.82 -10.98
N TRP A 147 -2.56 20.63 -10.73
CA TRP A 147 -3.37 20.34 -9.57
C TRP A 147 -2.58 20.54 -8.27
N ALA A 148 -1.37 19.98 -8.16
CA ALA A 148 -0.57 20.10 -6.94
C ALA A 148 -0.21 21.56 -6.66
N ALA A 149 0.21 22.30 -7.69
CA ALA A 149 0.50 23.73 -7.59
C ALA A 149 -0.72 24.54 -7.13
N ALA A 150 -1.88 24.32 -7.77
CA ALA A 150 -3.12 25.03 -7.43
C ALA A 150 -3.56 24.75 -5.98
N MET A 151 -3.46 23.50 -5.52
CA MET A 151 -3.83 23.11 -4.17
C MET A 151 -2.93 23.76 -3.10
N ILE A 152 -1.61 23.76 -3.33
CA ILE A 152 -0.63 24.38 -2.44
C ILE A 152 -0.85 25.91 -2.40
N GLN A 153 -1.06 26.53 -3.55
CA GLN A 153 -1.32 27.97 -3.64
C GLN A 153 -2.62 28.36 -2.92
N ALA A 154 -3.70 27.60 -3.14
CA ALA A 154 -4.97 27.81 -2.46
C ALA A 154 -4.84 27.65 -0.95
N ALA A 155 -4.13 26.62 -0.49
CA ALA A 155 -3.87 26.40 0.94
C ALA A 155 -3.14 27.58 1.59
N ARG A 156 -2.13 28.16 0.92
CA ARG A 156 -1.44 29.37 1.40
C ARG A 156 -2.36 30.57 1.50
N ALA A 157 -3.19 30.81 0.48
CA ALA A 157 -4.14 31.91 0.48
C ALA A 157 -5.19 31.77 1.60
N ILE A 158 -5.73 30.55 1.79
CA ILE A 158 -6.70 30.27 2.85
C ILE A 158 -6.07 30.41 4.23
N ARG A 159 -4.86 29.87 4.44
CA ARG A 159 -4.10 30.02 5.69
C ARG A 159 -3.93 31.49 6.09
N ALA A 160 -3.65 32.37 5.13
CA ALA A 160 -3.46 33.79 5.37
C ALA A 160 -4.77 34.54 5.69
N GLY A 161 -5.90 34.12 5.10
CA GLY A 161 -7.20 34.79 5.24
C GLY A 161 -8.07 34.27 6.38
N TYR A 162 -7.87 33.03 6.81
CA TYR A 162 -8.78 32.33 7.72
C TYR A 162 -8.02 31.67 8.88
N PRO A 163 -8.36 31.97 10.14
CA PRO A 163 -7.72 31.36 11.29
C PRO A 163 -8.04 29.87 11.37
N LEU A 164 -7.10 29.07 11.88
CA LEU A 164 -7.36 27.67 12.21
C LEU A 164 -8.25 27.57 13.46
N ALA A 165 -9.19 26.62 13.44
CA ALA A 165 -10.02 26.28 14.60
C ALA A 165 -9.16 26.13 15.89
N PRO A 166 -9.56 26.74 17.03
CA PRO A 166 -8.75 26.78 18.26
C PRO A 166 -8.22 25.41 18.74
N GLN A 167 -9.03 24.36 18.57
CA GLN A 167 -8.74 22.99 18.99
C GLN A 167 -7.57 22.36 18.23
N MET A 168 -7.24 22.91 17.05
CA MET A 168 -6.14 22.46 16.20
C MET A 168 -4.92 23.40 16.26
N GLN A 169 -5.01 24.50 17.01
CA GLN A 169 -3.87 25.37 17.22
C GLN A 169 -2.77 24.64 18.00
N HIS A 170 -1.51 25.02 17.76
CA HIS A 170 -0.34 24.40 18.40
C HIS A 170 -0.16 22.90 18.09
N LEU A 171 -0.72 22.42 16.98
CA LEU A 171 -0.46 21.08 16.51
C LEU A 171 1.05 20.91 16.19
N ALA A 172 1.65 19.84 16.69
CA ALA A 172 3.08 19.56 16.50
C ALA A 172 3.28 18.29 15.67
N TRP A 173 4.25 18.34 14.76
CA TRP A 173 4.65 17.19 13.96
C TRP A 173 5.57 16.26 14.75
N ASN A 174 5.01 15.18 15.32
CA ASN A 174 5.73 14.25 16.20
C ASN A 174 5.84 12.85 15.58
N ALA A 175 6.62 12.73 14.50
CA ALA A 175 6.70 11.51 13.69
C ALA A 175 7.90 10.59 13.98
N ASN A 176 8.92 11.05 14.71
CA ASN A 176 10.08 10.24 15.07
C ASN A 176 9.79 9.42 16.33
N ARG A 177 8.95 8.38 16.19
CA ARG A 177 8.60 7.47 17.29
C ARG A 177 9.16 6.08 17.00
N PRO A 178 10.24 5.65 17.69
CA PRO A 178 10.72 4.28 17.62
C PRO A 178 9.64 3.28 18.07
N GLY A 179 9.75 2.06 17.58
CA GLY A 179 8.87 0.96 17.93
C GLY A 179 7.96 0.53 16.78
N LEU A 180 7.10 -0.43 17.12
CA LEU A 180 6.12 -1.03 16.22
C LEU A 180 4.76 -0.34 16.41
N PHE A 181 4.14 0.07 15.32
CA PHE A 181 2.75 0.51 15.27
C PHE A 181 2.00 -0.34 14.24
N HIS A 182 0.81 -0.78 14.59
CA HIS A 182 -0.08 -1.55 13.72
C HIS A 182 -1.48 -0.97 13.82
N ASP A 183 -2.12 -0.73 12.68
CA ASP A 183 -3.57 -0.53 12.59
C ASP A 183 -4.17 -1.74 11.85
N GLU A 184 -4.79 -2.62 12.63
CA GLU A 184 -5.35 -3.90 12.19
C GLU A 184 -6.52 -3.67 11.23
N GLU A 185 -7.37 -2.69 11.53
CA GLU A 185 -8.51 -2.33 10.68
C GLU A 185 -8.04 -1.72 9.35
N ALA A 186 -6.93 -0.97 9.36
CA ALA A 186 -6.34 -0.39 8.17
C ALA A 186 -5.43 -1.36 7.41
N GLY A 187 -5.12 -2.54 7.96
CA GLY A 187 -4.21 -3.52 7.38
C GLY A 187 -2.80 -2.98 7.10
N LEU A 188 -2.33 -2.01 7.91
CA LEU A 188 -1.04 -1.34 7.73
C LEU A 188 -0.27 -1.28 9.05
N ALA A 189 1.05 -1.39 8.95
CA ALA A 189 1.95 -1.25 10.09
C ALA A 189 3.22 -0.48 9.72
N SER A 190 3.88 0.03 10.74
CA SER A 190 5.20 0.67 10.63
C SER A 190 6.10 0.20 11.75
N TRP A 191 7.37 -0.01 11.44
CA TRP A 191 8.41 -0.26 12.44
C TRP A 191 9.56 0.73 12.24
N ARG A 192 10.09 1.23 13.36
CA ARG A 192 11.18 2.22 13.40
C ARG A 192 12.11 1.93 14.57
N ASP A 193 13.36 2.33 14.45
CA ASP A 193 14.30 2.36 15.56
C ASP A 193 14.94 3.76 15.76
N GLU A 194 15.80 3.86 16.77
CA GLU A 194 16.54 5.08 17.08
C GLU A 194 17.64 5.42 16.06
N ALA A 195 18.10 4.44 15.29
CA ALA A 195 19.08 4.64 14.21
C ALA A 195 18.46 5.29 12.97
N GLY A 196 17.15 5.60 13.01
CA GLY A 196 16.44 6.25 11.91
C GLY A 196 16.00 5.28 10.82
N ASN A 197 16.04 3.99 11.11
CA ASN A 197 15.51 2.95 10.25
C ASN A 197 13.98 3.02 10.17
N VAL A 198 13.41 2.80 8.99
CA VAL A 198 11.96 2.86 8.75
C VAL A 198 11.52 1.71 7.88
N VAL A 199 10.45 1.03 8.28
CA VAL A 199 9.79 0.00 7.49
C VAL A 199 8.30 0.25 7.54
N LEU A 200 7.67 0.33 6.37
CA LEU A 200 6.22 0.41 6.22
C LEU A 200 5.73 -0.83 5.48
N LEU A 201 4.71 -1.48 6.03
CA LEU A 201 4.23 -2.77 5.54
C LEU A 201 2.71 -2.86 5.52
N SER A 202 2.22 -3.59 4.52
CA SER A 202 0.84 -4.04 4.40
C SER A 202 0.70 -5.40 5.05
N THR A 203 -0.23 -5.56 5.98
CA THR A 203 -0.43 -6.80 6.73
C THR A 203 -1.56 -7.62 6.11
N THR A 204 -2.76 -7.05 6.01
CA THR A 204 -3.96 -7.78 5.59
C THR A 204 -4.14 -7.89 4.08
N GLY A 205 -3.85 -6.82 3.33
CA GLY A 205 -4.21 -6.71 1.92
C GLY A 205 -5.70 -6.48 1.67
N GLN A 206 -6.06 -6.14 0.43
CA GLN A 206 -7.46 -6.02 -0.01
C GLN A 206 -7.64 -6.33 -1.50
N PRO A 207 -8.84 -6.77 -1.92
CA PRO A 207 -9.11 -6.94 -3.34
C PRO A 207 -9.09 -5.58 -4.07
N PRO A 208 -8.66 -5.54 -5.35
CA PRO A 208 -8.67 -4.30 -6.12
C PRO A 208 -10.09 -3.74 -6.28
N GLN A 209 -10.25 -2.42 -6.28
CA GLN A 209 -11.57 -1.80 -6.29
C GLN A 209 -12.32 -1.88 -7.63
N ALA A 210 -11.64 -2.24 -8.73
CA ALA A 210 -12.25 -2.40 -10.05
C ALA A 210 -11.37 -3.26 -10.99
N PRO A 211 -11.19 -4.57 -10.73
CA PRO A 211 -10.39 -5.39 -11.64
C PRO A 211 -11.15 -5.57 -12.95
N ALA A 212 -10.51 -5.20 -14.05
CA ALA A 212 -10.90 -5.68 -15.36
C ALA A 212 -10.50 -7.16 -15.49
N SER A 213 -11.27 -7.95 -16.24
CA SER A 213 -10.99 -9.37 -16.48
C SER A 213 -9.62 -9.63 -17.13
N CYS A 214 -9.04 -8.61 -17.76
CA CYS A 214 -7.75 -8.67 -18.45
C CYS A 214 -6.64 -7.88 -17.75
N THR A 215 -6.88 -7.37 -16.53
CA THR A 215 -5.91 -6.56 -15.78
C THR A 215 -5.63 -7.24 -14.44
N ALA A 216 -4.36 -7.45 -14.13
CA ALA A 216 -3.93 -7.77 -12.78
C ALA A 216 -3.62 -6.48 -12.04
N ASP A 217 -4.04 -6.38 -10.78
CA ASP A 217 -3.73 -5.25 -9.89
C ASP A 217 -3.37 -5.82 -8.51
N LEU A 218 -2.07 -5.87 -8.23
CA LEU A 218 -1.48 -6.39 -6.99
C LEU A 218 -1.07 -5.26 -6.04
N ARG A 219 -1.41 -4.01 -6.37
CA ARG A 219 -0.99 -2.83 -5.58
C ARG A 219 -1.50 -2.83 -4.13
N TYR A 220 -2.52 -3.64 -3.87
CA TYR A 220 -3.19 -3.78 -2.59
C TYR A 220 -2.85 -5.06 -1.84
N SER A 221 -1.87 -5.85 -2.30
CA SER A 221 -1.50 -7.11 -1.66
C SER A 221 -1.08 -6.91 -0.20
N GLY A 222 -1.48 -7.88 0.64
CA GLY A 222 -1.03 -8.02 2.01
C GLY A 222 0.35 -8.67 2.13
N GLY A 223 0.88 -8.67 3.34
CA GLY A 223 2.16 -9.27 3.69
C GLY A 223 3.39 -8.68 3.00
N ARG A 224 3.34 -7.44 2.50
CA ARG A 224 4.46 -6.82 1.79
C ARG A 224 5.00 -5.62 2.53
N ILE A 225 6.32 -5.50 2.57
CA ILE A 225 6.99 -4.22 2.78
C ILE A 225 6.78 -3.42 1.50
N TYR A 226 6.28 -2.19 1.61
CA TYR A 226 6.12 -1.28 0.47
C TYR A 226 7.07 -0.08 0.51
N HIS A 227 7.71 0.15 1.66
CA HIS A 227 8.71 1.19 1.85
C HIS A 227 9.68 0.78 2.96
N LEU A 228 10.97 1.00 2.73
CA LEU A 228 12.07 0.68 3.64
C LEU A 228 13.16 1.75 3.53
N ARG A 229 13.71 2.19 4.64
CA ARG A 229 14.89 3.06 4.68
C ARG A 229 15.84 2.62 5.78
N VAL A 230 17.14 2.54 5.45
CA VAL A 230 18.22 2.24 6.39
C VAL A 230 18.92 3.56 6.75
N GLY A 231 18.87 3.99 8.00
CA GLY A 231 19.51 5.24 8.44
C GLY A 231 19.26 6.40 7.46
N SER A 232 20.28 7.14 7.03
CA SER A 232 20.15 8.25 6.08
C SER A 232 20.17 7.84 4.59
N SER A 233 20.19 6.55 4.27
CA SER A 233 20.22 6.07 2.89
C SER A 233 18.92 6.44 2.12
N PRO A 234 18.95 6.48 0.78
CA PRO A 234 17.73 6.62 -0.01
C PRO A 234 16.70 5.54 0.36
N ALA A 235 15.42 5.93 0.37
CA ALA A 235 14.34 4.98 0.61
C ALA A 235 14.26 3.96 -0.54
N VAL A 236 14.21 2.68 -0.17
CA VAL A 236 13.85 1.58 -1.05
C VAL A 236 12.34 1.43 -0.99
N MET A 237 11.71 1.55 -2.14
CA MET A 237 10.27 1.37 -2.24
C MET A 237 10.02 0.20 -3.20
N THR A 238 8.96 -0.55 -2.95
CA THR A 238 8.68 -1.84 -3.63
C THR A 238 7.28 -1.77 -4.21
N PRO A 239 7.11 -1.11 -5.36
CA PRO A 239 5.81 -0.94 -5.99
C PRO A 239 5.32 -2.29 -6.49
N SER A 240 4.00 -2.48 -6.48
CA SER A 240 3.40 -3.72 -7.00
C SER A 240 2.87 -3.53 -8.40
N TYR A 241 2.81 -4.64 -9.11
CA TYR A 241 2.29 -4.72 -10.46
C TYR A 241 0.83 -4.26 -10.60
N ARG A 242 0.61 -3.37 -11.56
CA ARG A 242 -0.66 -3.25 -12.27
C ARG A 242 -0.41 -3.28 -13.77
N GLY A 243 -1.14 -4.14 -14.48
CA GLY A 243 -1.00 -4.21 -15.93
C GLY A 243 -1.78 -5.37 -16.56
N PRO A 244 -1.55 -5.66 -17.85
CA PRO A 244 -2.19 -6.75 -18.55
C PRO A 244 -1.97 -8.10 -17.85
N LEU A 245 -3.05 -8.83 -17.59
CA LEU A 245 -2.98 -10.17 -17.00
C LEU A 245 -2.08 -11.10 -17.82
N SER A 246 -2.10 -10.98 -19.14
CA SER A 246 -1.27 -11.76 -20.06
C SER A 246 0.23 -11.56 -19.81
N GLN A 247 0.65 -10.34 -19.47
CA GLN A 247 2.04 -10.03 -19.18
C GLN A 247 2.47 -10.63 -17.82
N LEU A 248 1.61 -10.56 -16.81
CA LEU A 248 1.86 -11.24 -15.53
C LEU A 248 1.90 -12.77 -15.70
N GLN A 249 1.07 -13.32 -16.60
CA GLN A 249 1.07 -14.74 -16.92
C GLN A 249 2.35 -15.19 -17.62
N SER A 250 2.94 -14.36 -18.49
CA SER A 250 4.21 -14.65 -19.17
C SER A 250 5.43 -14.36 -18.29
N THR A 251 5.32 -13.42 -17.35
CA THR A 251 6.41 -12.96 -16.51
C THR A 251 5.95 -12.84 -15.04
N PRO A 252 5.82 -13.97 -14.32
CA PRO A 252 5.32 -13.99 -12.94
C PRO A 252 6.15 -13.16 -11.95
N ASP A 253 7.45 -12.97 -12.23
CA ASP A 253 8.37 -12.18 -11.39
C ASP A 253 7.92 -10.73 -11.16
N LEU A 254 7.06 -10.20 -12.04
CA LEU A 254 6.46 -8.88 -11.89
C LEU A 254 5.61 -8.75 -10.62
N ALA A 255 5.16 -9.85 -10.00
CA ALA A 255 4.38 -9.82 -8.76
C ALA A 255 5.18 -9.43 -7.49
N ASP A 256 6.51 -9.30 -7.59
CA ASP A 256 7.45 -8.99 -6.50
C ASP A 256 7.22 -9.86 -5.25
N PRO A 257 6.95 -9.44 -4.00
CA PRO A 257 6.86 -10.42 -2.92
C PRO A 257 5.48 -11.10 -2.88
N THR A 258 4.60 -10.89 -3.86
CA THR A 258 3.22 -11.41 -3.83
C THR A 258 3.17 -12.83 -4.39
N PRO A 259 2.78 -13.85 -3.62
CA PRO A 259 2.75 -15.23 -4.12
C PRO A 259 1.72 -15.43 -5.26
N LEU A 260 2.15 -16.11 -6.33
CA LEU A 260 1.30 -16.51 -7.45
C LEU A 260 1.27 -18.03 -7.63
N LEU A 261 0.07 -18.55 -7.87
CA LEU A 261 -0.17 -19.96 -8.18
C LEU A 261 -0.81 -20.08 -9.57
N ARG A 262 -0.61 -21.23 -10.23
CA ARG A 262 -1.21 -21.54 -11.53
C ARG A 262 -2.06 -22.80 -11.47
N GLU A 263 -3.33 -22.67 -11.81
CA GLU A 263 -4.30 -23.77 -11.86
C GLU A 263 -4.81 -23.93 -13.31
N GLY A 264 -4.17 -24.81 -14.08
CA GLY A 264 -4.37 -24.91 -15.53
C GLY A 264 -3.94 -23.61 -16.24
N THR A 265 -4.88 -22.93 -16.91
CA THR A 265 -4.64 -21.64 -17.57
C THR A 265 -4.90 -20.43 -16.66
N ARG A 266 -5.40 -20.66 -15.44
CA ARG A 266 -5.79 -19.60 -14.50
C ARG A 266 -4.62 -19.23 -13.60
N LEU A 267 -4.44 -17.92 -13.40
CA LEU A 267 -3.47 -17.38 -12.46
C LEU A 267 -4.19 -16.98 -11.17
N CYS A 268 -3.65 -17.43 -10.05
CA CYS A 268 -4.18 -17.21 -8.72
C CYS A 268 -3.14 -16.47 -7.87
N VAL A 269 -3.58 -15.79 -6.83
CA VAL A 269 -2.77 -14.95 -5.95
C VAL A 269 -3.15 -15.17 -4.50
N ILE A 270 -2.18 -15.09 -3.60
CA ILE A 270 -2.40 -15.02 -2.16
C ILE A 270 -2.08 -13.59 -1.72
N ASP A 271 -3.08 -12.71 -1.83
CA ASP A 271 -2.99 -11.26 -1.59
C ASP A 271 -3.73 -10.80 -0.33
N ARG A 272 -4.43 -11.71 0.36
CA ARG A 272 -5.27 -11.40 1.52
C ARG A 272 -5.00 -12.32 2.71
N TYR A 273 -4.89 -11.72 3.89
CA TYR A 273 -4.55 -12.36 5.15
C TYR A 273 -5.46 -11.80 6.25
N PRO A 274 -6.62 -12.42 6.55
CA PRO A 274 -7.63 -11.83 7.43
C PRO A 274 -7.15 -11.66 8.87
N ASP A 275 -6.29 -12.54 9.35
CA ASP A 275 -5.88 -12.57 10.76
C ASP A 275 -4.35 -12.50 10.88
N PRO A 276 -3.72 -11.35 10.54
CA PRO A 276 -2.28 -11.20 10.63
C PRO A 276 -1.85 -11.13 12.10
N ALA A 277 -0.84 -11.93 12.48
CA ALA A 277 -0.18 -11.83 13.77
C ALA A 277 1.14 -11.08 13.62
N LEU A 278 1.22 -9.89 14.21
CA LEU A 278 2.41 -9.04 14.15
C LEU A 278 2.98 -8.82 15.55
N GLU A 279 4.21 -9.27 15.76
CA GLU A 279 4.88 -9.24 17.06
C GLU A 279 6.20 -8.48 16.94
N ALA A 280 6.47 -7.56 17.88
CA ALA A 280 7.77 -6.92 17.98
C ALA A 280 8.81 -7.94 18.49
N THR A 281 10.03 -7.87 17.95
CA THR A 281 11.20 -8.59 18.48
C THR A 281 12.17 -7.58 19.10
N ALA A 282 13.27 -8.08 19.68
CA ALA A 282 14.30 -7.21 20.26
C ALA A 282 14.91 -6.21 19.25
N SER A 283 14.93 -6.57 17.95
CA SER A 283 15.58 -5.80 16.89
C SER A 283 14.68 -5.54 15.68
N GLY A 284 13.39 -5.83 15.75
CA GLY A 284 12.53 -5.79 14.57
C GLY A 284 11.12 -6.30 14.83
N PHE A 285 10.63 -7.15 13.93
CA PHE A 285 9.30 -7.76 14.04
C PHE A 285 9.23 -9.12 13.37
N THR A 286 8.23 -9.90 13.77
CA THR A 286 7.76 -11.10 13.06
C THR A 286 6.31 -10.91 12.68
N LEU A 287 6.00 -11.05 11.39
CA LEU A 287 4.65 -11.06 10.84
C LEU A 287 4.31 -12.48 10.38
N ARG A 288 3.28 -13.06 10.96
CA ARG A 288 2.72 -14.35 10.57
C ARG A 288 1.37 -14.14 9.91
N LEU A 289 1.18 -14.81 8.78
CA LEU A 289 0.05 -14.62 7.90
C LEU A 289 -0.51 -15.98 7.50
N HIS A 290 -1.83 -16.08 7.45
CA HIS A 290 -2.54 -17.20 6.84
C HIS A 290 -3.47 -16.64 5.77
N GLY A 291 -3.36 -17.15 4.55
CA GLY A 291 -4.10 -16.63 3.40
C GLY A 291 -4.59 -17.75 2.49
N GLN A 292 -5.56 -17.41 1.64
CA GLN A 292 -6.13 -18.33 0.65
C GLN A 292 -5.91 -17.80 -0.75
N ALA A 293 -5.75 -18.71 -1.71
CA ALA A 293 -5.58 -18.32 -3.10
C ALA A 293 -6.91 -17.81 -3.70
N HIS A 294 -6.81 -16.76 -4.50
CA HIS A 294 -7.92 -16.17 -5.26
C HIS A 294 -7.51 -15.98 -6.72
N LEU A 295 -8.46 -15.98 -7.66
CA LEU A 295 -8.16 -15.66 -9.06
C LEU A 295 -7.68 -14.22 -9.20
N VAL A 296 -6.52 -14.00 -9.85
CA VAL A 296 -5.90 -12.66 -10.05
C VAL A 296 -6.85 -11.67 -10.74
N ALA A 297 -7.64 -12.15 -11.69
CA ALA A 297 -8.67 -11.37 -12.36
C ALA A 297 -9.98 -12.18 -12.39
N PRO A 298 -11.15 -11.51 -12.36
CA PRO A 298 -12.42 -12.19 -12.49
C PRO A 298 -12.51 -12.90 -13.84
N SER A 299 -13.06 -14.12 -13.84
CA SER A 299 -13.35 -14.81 -15.09
C SER A 299 -14.38 -14.03 -15.92
N PRO A 300 -14.21 -13.94 -17.24
CA PRO A 300 -15.22 -13.31 -18.09
C PRO A 300 -16.55 -14.05 -17.98
N PRO A 301 -17.70 -13.36 -18.14
CA PRO A 301 -19.01 -14.00 -18.03
C PRO A 301 -19.16 -15.11 -19.08
N ALA A 302 -19.33 -16.34 -18.63
CA ALA A 302 -19.42 -17.51 -19.49
C ALA A 302 -20.72 -17.56 -20.31
N SER A 303 -21.81 -16.98 -19.81
CA SER A 303 -23.14 -17.03 -20.44
C SER A 303 -23.57 -15.71 -21.07
N LEU A 304 -24.42 -15.77 -22.10
CA LEU A 304 -25.03 -14.58 -22.72
C LEU A 304 -25.77 -13.73 -21.68
N ARG A 305 -26.53 -14.36 -20.78
CA ARG A 305 -27.19 -13.69 -19.65
C ARG A 305 -26.19 -12.95 -18.77
N GLY A 306 -25.07 -13.59 -18.42
CA GLY A 306 -24.00 -12.97 -17.64
C GLY A 306 -23.39 -11.76 -18.33
N ARG A 307 -23.21 -11.83 -19.66
CA ARG A 307 -22.71 -10.70 -20.47
C ARG A 307 -23.71 -9.54 -20.51
N ILE A 308 -25.01 -9.83 -20.66
CA ILE A 308 -26.07 -8.81 -20.61
C ILE A 308 -26.10 -8.14 -19.23
N VAL A 309 -26.04 -8.92 -18.14
CA VAL A 309 -26.00 -8.38 -16.77
C VAL A 309 -24.77 -7.50 -16.57
N ALA A 310 -23.59 -7.94 -17.02
CA ALA A 310 -22.36 -7.15 -16.93
C ALA A 310 -22.46 -5.84 -17.74
N ALA A 311 -23.05 -5.88 -18.94
CA ALA A 311 -23.27 -4.69 -19.76
C ALA A 311 -24.24 -3.70 -19.10
N ILE A 312 -25.34 -4.20 -18.53
CA ILE A 312 -26.31 -3.38 -17.78
C ILE A 312 -25.65 -2.77 -16.54
N ASP A 313 -24.90 -3.58 -15.78
CA ASP A 313 -24.19 -3.11 -14.59
C ASP A 313 -23.23 -1.97 -14.96
N TRP A 314 -22.43 -2.15 -16.01
CA TRP A 314 -21.51 -1.11 -16.47
C TRP A 314 -22.22 0.16 -16.95
N ARG A 315 -23.27 0.00 -17.78
CA ARG A 315 -23.92 1.14 -18.45
C ARG A 315 -24.85 1.93 -17.54
N PHE A 316 -25.54 1.26 -16.62
CA PHE A 316 -26.60 1.86 -15.81
C PHE A 316 -26.30 1.89 -14.31
N LEU A 317 -25.49 0.96 -13.81
CA LEU A 317 -25.15 0.89 -12.38
C LEU A 317 -23.69 1.30 -12.10
N GLY A 318 -22.99 1.77 -13.14
CA GLY A 318 -21.59 2.17 -13.07
C GLY A 318 -20.66 1.07 -12.58
N GLY A 319 -20.97 -0.21 -12.83
CA GLY A 319 -20.16 -1.36 -12.42
C GLY A 319 -20.28 -1.76 -10.95
N ARG A 320 -21.35 -1.34 -10.26
CA ARG A 320 -21.54 -1.57 -8.82
C ARG A 320 -21.63 -3.06 -8.47
N LEU A 321 -22.31 -3.86 -9.28
CA LEU A 321 -22.48 -5.29 -9.03
C LEU A 321 -21.14 -6.03 -9.19
N GLY A 322 -20.39 -5.72 -10.25
CA GLY A 322 -19.05 -6.26 -10.48
C GLY A 322 -18.07 -5.93 -9.34
N ARG A 323 -18.05 -4.67 -8.86
CA ARG A 323 -17.24 -4.28 -7.70
C ARG A 323 -17.64 -5.04 -6.44
N GLY A 324 -18.94 -5.16 -6.18
CA GLY A 324 -19.45 -5.93 -5.04
C GLY A 324 -19.09 -7.41 -5.10
N ALA A 325 -19.11 -8.02 -6.28
CA ALA A 325 -18.68 -9.40 -6.50
C ALA A 325 -17.18 -9.56 -6.25
N ASN A 326 -16.35 -8.61 -6.68
CA ASN A 326 -14.91 -8.67 -6.46
C ASN A 326 -14.51 -8.55 -4.98
N LEU A 327 -15.24 -7.75 -4.19
CA LEU A 327 -15.05 -7.73 -2.73
C LEU A 327 -15.29 -9.10 -2.09
N LYS A 328 -16.13 -9.93 -2.72
CA LYS A 328 -16.51 -11.27 -2.28
C LYS A 328 -15.77 -12.38 -3.03
N ARG A 329 -14.60 -12.10 -3.59
CA ARG A 329 -13.74 -13.08 -4.28
C ARG A 329 -13.74 -14.41 -3.53
N THR A 330 -14.29 -15.44 -4.15
CA THR A 330 -14.35 -16.78 -3.57
C THR A 330 -12.92 -17.32 -3.45
N PRO A 331 -12.49 -17.80 -2.27
CA PRO A 331 -11.23 -18.51 -2.15
C PRO A 331 -11.28 -19.81 -2.93
N LEU A 332 -10.13 -20.25 -3.44
CA LEU A 332 -9.99 -21.57 -4.06
C LEU A 332 -9.81 -22.60 -2.94
N PRO A 333 -10.75 -23.55 -2.77
CA PRO A 333 -10.66 -24.55 -1.71
C PRO A 333 -9.37 -25.38 -1.82
N GLY A 334 -8.69 -25.62 -0.69
CA GLY A 334 -7.47 -26.44 -0.64
C GLY A 334 -6.19 -25.73 -1.12
N HIS A 335 -6.24 -24.40 -1.30
CA HIS A 335 -5.09 -23.57 -1.67
C HIS A 335 -4.80 -22.54 -0.58
N ASP A 336 -4.52 -23.04 0.60
CA ASP A 336 -4.16 -22.25 1.78
C ASP A 336 -2.63 -22.11 1.86
N ALA A 337 -2.17 -20.99 2.40
CA ALA A 337 -0.76 -20.73 2.59
C ALA A 337 -0.50 -20.01 3.90
N THR A 338 0.57 -20.41 4.57
CA THR A 338 1.14 -19.65 5.68
C THR A 338 2.36 -18.90 5.19
N ARG A 339 2.48 -17.64 5.58
CA ARG A 339 3.63 -16.81 5.27
C ARG A 339 4.18 -16.17 6.53
N THR A 340 5.49 -16.23 6.70
CA THR A 340 6.21 -15.60 7.79
C THR A 340 7.19 -14.59 7.20
N LEU A 341 7.11 -13.35 7.66
CA LEU A 341 8.06 -12.29 7.35
C LEU A 341 8.72 -11.86 8.65
N GLN A 342 10.02 -12.11 8.76
CA GLN A 342 10.83 -11.68 9.88
C GLN A 342 11.77 -10.57 9.43
N LEU A 343 11.80 -9.49 10.21
CA LEU A 343 12.77 -8.43 10.05
C LEU A 343 13.66 -8.39 11.29
N ASP A 344 14.96 -8.47 11.05
CA ASP A 344 15.99 -8.29 12.07
C ASP A 344 16.86 -7.10 11.69
N ALA A 345 16.76 -6.01 12.46
CA ALA A 345 17.62 -4.85 12.28
C ALA A 345 18.95 -5.03 13.00
N SER A 346 19.95 -4.38 12.47
CA SER A 346 21.29 -4.28 13.03
C SER A 346 21.84 -2.87 12.74
N PRO A 347 22.92 -2.46 13.41
CA PRO A 347 23.60 -1.20 13.07
C PRO A 347 24.07 -1.11 11.62
N GLN A 348 24.15 -2.23 10.88
CA GLN A 348 24.60 -2.29 9.49
C GLN A 348 23.43 -2.26 8.48
N GLY A 349 22.18 -2.39 8.95
CA GLY A 349 20.97 -2.43 8.14
C GLY A 349 20.00 -3.54 8.56
N PHE A 350 19.17 -4.05 7.64
CA PHE A 350 18.17 -5.08 7.93
C PHE A 350 18.45 -6.40 7.22
N THR A 351 18.08 -7.48 7.88
CA THR A 351 17.81 -8.76 7.23
C THR A 351 16.31 -8.99 7.22
N VAL A 352 15.77 -9.24 6.04
CA VAL A 352 14.37 -9.64 5.85
C VAL A 352 14.36 -11.11 5.44
N THR A 353 13.85 -11.97 6.31
CA THR A 353 13.63 -13.38 6.03
C THR A 353 12.16 -13.60 5.74
N GLU A 354 11.87 -14.19 4.59
CA GLU A 354 10.54 -14.56 4.17
C GLU A 354 10.45 -16.07 4.02
N GLU A 355 9.42 -16.65 4.62
CA GLU A 355 9.06 -18.05 4.44
C GLU A 355 7.61 -18.14 3.96
N LEU A 356 7.36 -18.92 2.93
CA LEU A 356 6.02 -19.22 2.41
C LEU A 356 5.87 -20.73 2.38
N ALA A 357 4.93 -21.24 3.17
CA ALA A 357 4.53 -22.64 3.12
C ALA A 357 3.13 -22.75 2.49
N LEU A 358 3.02 -23.47 1.37
CA LEU A 358 1.74 -23.83 0.78
C LEU A 358 1.26 -25.12 1.43
N LEU A 359 0.02 -25.12 1.93
CA LEU A 359 -0.57 -26.32 2.49
C LEU A 359 -0.79 -27.36 1.36
N PRO A 360 -0.59 -28.65 1.66
CA PRO A 360 -0.80 -29.73 0.70
C PRO A 360 -2.26 -29.72 0.20
N PHE A 361 -2.55 -30.37 -0.94
CA PHE A 361 -3.85 -30.47 -1.65
C PHE A 361 -4.10 -29.51 -2.83
N SER A 362 -3.09 -28.77 -3.25
CA SER A 362 -3.18 -27.87 -4.39
C SER A 362 -2.85 -28.56 -5.72
N HIS A 363 -3.81 -28.73 -6.63
CA HIS A 363 -3.52 -28.95 -8.07
C HIS A 363 -2.83 -27.73 -8.73
N ALA A 364 -2.72 -26.61 -8.00
CA ALA A 364 -2.09 -25.40 -8.49
C ALA A 364 -0.58 -25.43 -8.21
N ARG A 365 0.21 -25.05 -9.22
CA ARG A 365 1.67 -24.95 -9.12
C ARG A 365 2.05 -23.55 -8.67
N CYS A 366 2.94 -23.43 -7.68
CA CYS A 366 3.56 -22.14 -7.37
C CYS A 366 4.39 -21.67 -8.58
N VAL A 367 4.09 -20.48 -9.09
CA VAL A 367 4.82 -19.86 -10.21
C VAL A 367 5.56 -18.61 -9.79
N HIS A 368 5.27 -18.07 -8.61
CA HIS A 368 6.02 -16.97 -8.01
C HIS A 368 5.89 -17.00 -6.48
N PRO A 369 6.98 -16.81 -5.70
CA PRO A 369 8.37 -16.60 -6.12
C PRO A 369 8.93 -17.78 -6.94
N ALA A 370 9.63 -17.47 -8.04
CA ALA A 370 10.35 -18.47 -8.81
C ALA A 370 11.41 -19.10 -7.90
N SER A 371 11.38 -20.41 -7.73
CA SER A 371 12.46 -21.11 -7.05
C SER A 371 13.00 -22.20 -7.96
N GLU A 372 14.32 -22.19 -8.13
CA GLU A 372 15.11 -23.34 -8.57
C GLU A 372 15.19 -24.42 -7.45
N GLN A 373 14.62 -24.12 -6.27
CA GLN A 373 14.67 -24.93 -5.04
C GLN A 373 13.30 -25.49 -4.63
N PHE A 374 12.41 -25.78 -5.58
CA PHE A 374 11.29 -26.67 -5.30
C PHE A 374 11.82 -28.09 -5.42
N SER A 375 12.47 -28.59 -4.36
CA SER A 375 12.64 -30.03 -4.24
C SER A 375 11.26 -30.62 -4.01
N GLU A 376 10.70 -31.25 -5.05
CA GLU A 376 9.84 -32.39 -4.77
C GLU A 376 10.65 -33.32 -3.86
N PRO A 377 10.13 -33.76 -2.70
CA PRO A 377 10.79 -34.81 -1.94
C PRO A 377 11.08 -35.95 -2.91
N ALA A 378 12.36 -36.30 -3.09
CA ALA A 378 12.74 -37.32 -4.04
C ALA A 378 11.94 -38.61 -3.75
N GLY A 379 11.06 -39.01 -4.68
CA GLY A 379 10.23 -40.21 -4.56
C GLY A 379 8.79 -39.99 -4.06
N ALA A 380 8.28 -38.76 -4.00
CA ALA A 380 6.87 -38.55 -3.65
C ALA A 380 5.89 -39.05 -4.73
N PRO A 381 4.84 -39.82 -4.38
CA PRO A 381 3.84 -40.28 -5.34
C PRO A 381 3.00 -39.10 -5.89
N PRO A 382 2.36 -39.26 -7.06
CA PRO A 382 1.40 -38.28 -7.56
C PRO A 382 0.28 -38.08 -6.52
N GLY A 383 0.11 -36.85 -6.03
CA GLY A 383 -0.82 -36.53 -4.93
C GLY A 383 -0.15 -36.16 -3.59
N ASN A 384 1.10 -35.67 -3.64
CA ASN A 384 1.94 -35.43 -2.47
C ASN A 384 1.31 -34.52 -1.39
N THR A 385 1.42 -34.97 -0.14
CA THR A 385 0.81 -34.42 1.08
C THR A 385 1.79 -33.60 1.94
N ALA A 386 3.02 -33.36 1.47
CA ALA A 386 3.99 -32.53 2.19
C ALA A 386 3.81 -31.03 1.85
N PRO A 387 3.87 -30.12 2.84
CA PRO A 387 3.79 -28.69 2.60
C PRO A 387 4.99 -28.21 1.76
N TYR A 388 4.71 -27.38 0.75
CA TYR A 388 5.75 -26.78 -0.09
C TYR A 388 6.31 -25.55 0.59
N VAL A 389 7.58 -25.56 0.99
CA VAL A 389 8.20 -24.45 1.71
C VAL A 389 9.19 -23.70 0.81
N TYR A 390 8.94 -22.41 0.62
CA TYR A 390 9.85 -21.45 0.00
C TYR A 390 10.47 -20.58 1.10
N ARG A 391 11.79 -20.38 1.05
CA ARG A 391 12.49 -19.47 1.96
C ARG A 391 13.39 -18.52 1.19
N ARG A 392 13.33 -17.23 1.51
CA ARG A 392 14.17 -16.18 0.93
C ARG A 392 14.75 -15.30 2.03
N CYS A 393 16.03 -14.99 1.91
CA CYS A 393 16.70 -14.01 2.75
C CYS A 393 17.16 -12.83 1.88
N ARG A 394 16.75 -11.61 2.24
CA ARG A 394 17.20 -10.37 1.60
C ARG A 394 17.94 -9.52 2.63
N ARG A 395 19.14 -9.05 2.31
CA ARG A 395 19.91 -8.13 3.17
C ARG A 395 19.92 -6.73 2.57
N TYR A 396 19.64 -5.74 3.41
CA TYR A 396 19.63 -4.32 3.06
C TYR A 396 20.73 -3.64 3.88
N SER A 397 21.75 -3.09 3.22
CA SER A 397 22.91 -2.49 3.90
C SER A 397 22.96 -0.97 3.77
N LEU A 398 23.55 -0.31 4.76
CA LEU A 398 23.86 1.13 4.75
C LEU A 398 24.72 1.57 3.53
N ALA A 399 25.59 0.68 3.04
CA ALA A 399 26.61 1.02 2.04
C ALA A 399 26.08 1.06 0.60
N THR A 400 25.01 0.33 0.28
CA THR A 400 24.54 0.17 -1.10
C THR A 400 23.13 0.66 -1.36
N GLY A 401 22.28 0.80 -0.33
CA GLY A 401 20.86 1.12 -0.53
C GLY A 401 20.11 0.11 -1.42
N THR A 402 20.71 -1.03 -1.73
CA THR A 402 20.18 -2.07 -2.60
C THR A 402 20.17 -3.40 -1.88
N ALA A 403 19.14 -4.21 -2.15
CA ALA A 403 19.05 -5.56 -1.64
C ALA A 403 20.11 -6.44 -2.33
N SER A 404 20.99 -7.07 -1.56
CA SER A 404 21.74 -8.23 -2.07
C SER A 404 20.97 -9.50 -1.69
N SER A 405 20.71 -10.36 -2.67
CA SER A 405 20.28 -11.72 -2.40
C SER A 405 21.49 -12.49 -1.87
N ALA A 406 21.50 -12.78 -0.57
CA ALA A 406 22.41 -13.80 -0.05
C ALA A 406 21.79 -15.17 -0.38
N PRO A 407 22.55 -16.15 -0.91
CA PRO A 407 22.10 -17.53 -0.89
C PRO A 407 21.82 -17.92 0.57
N ALA A 408 20.70 -18.62 0.80
CA ALA A 408 20.27 -19.07 2.12
C ALA A 408 21.27 -20.05 2.74
#